data_AF-A0A9D8SLT5-F1
#
_entry.id   AF-A0A9D8SLT5-F1
#
_cell.length_a   1.000
_cell.length_b   1.000
_cell.length_c   1.000
_cell.angle_alpha   90.00
_cell.angle_beta   90.00
_cell.angle_gamma   90.00
#
_symmetry.space_group_name_H-M   'P 1'
#
loop_
_entity.id
_entity.type
_entity.pdbx_description
1 polymer ?
#
loop_
_entity_poly.entity_id
_entity_poly.type
_entity_poly.pdbx_seq_one_letter_code
_entity_poly.pdbx_strand_id
1 'polypeptide(L)'
;EDLLVYWDGRRIPSESNAARKVQFSLPGTHLKEPVLVDVVSGRIWAIPQKNMTRTGGTLTICDLPVYDAPLILTEKARVHR
;
A
#
# COMPACT_ATOMS: atom_id res chain seq x y z
N GLU A 1 10.68 -11.36 -3.72
CA GLU A 1 10.72 -9.90 -3.52
C GLU A 1 9.29 -9.39 -3.57
N ASP A 2 8.92 -8.51 -2.64
CA ASP A 2 7.51 -8.29 -2.35
C ASP A 2 7.02 -6.97 -2.95
N LEU A 3 6.02 -7.09 -3.81
CA LEU A 3 5.34 -5.99 -4.47
C LEU A 3 3.85 -6.29 -4.42
N LEU A 4 3.07 -5.42 -3.77
CA LEU A 4 1.62 -5.51 -3.78
C LEU A 4 1.06 -4.32 -4.55
N VAL A 5 0.33 -4.59 -5.62
CA VAL A 5 -0.41 -3.58 -6.39
C VAL A 5 -1.89 -3.76 -6.10
N TYR A 6 -2.58 -2.67 -5.77
CA TYR A 6 -3.99 -2.73 -5.43
C TYR A 6 -4.73 -1.44 -5.82
N TRP A 7 -6.02 -1.56 -6.14
CA TRP A 7 -6.91 -0.46 -6.48
C TRP A 7 -8.36 -0.84 -6.19
N ASP A 8 -9.26 0.13 -6.19
CA ASP A 8 -10.69 -0.10 -6.03
C ASP A 8 -11.37 -0.44 -7.37
N GLY A 9 -11.22 -1.69 -7.82
CA GLY A 9 -11.80 -2.15 -9.09
C GLY A 9 -13.30 -2.44 -9.08
N ARG A 10 -14.07 -1.94 -8.09
CA ARG A 10 -15.51 -2.27 -7.95
C ARG A 10 -16.41 -1.54 -8.95
N ARG A 11 -15.91 -0.50 -9.61
CA ARG A 11 -16.69 0.38 -10.51
C ARG A 11 -15.84 0.70 -11.74
N ILE A 12 -16.51 1.21 -12.78
CA ILE A 12 -15.82 1.83 -13.91
C ILE A 12 -15.03 3.03 -13.38
N PRO A 13 -13.76 3.20 -13.80
CA PRO A 13 -12.95 4.31 -13.36
C PRO A 13 -13.61 5.68 -13.54
N SER A 14 -13.40 6.55 -12.56
CA SER A 14 -13.90 7.93 -12.52
C SER A 14 -12.79 8.90 -12.14
N GLU A 15 -12.98 10.19 -12.42
CA GLU A 15 -12.04 11.26 -12.04
C GLU A 15 -12.02 11.57 -10.52
N SER A 16 -12.59 10.69 -9.69
CA SER A 16 -12.68 10.86 -8.24
C SER A 16 -11.48 10.25 -7.54
N ASN A 17 -10.79 11.06 -6.72
CA ASN A 17 -9.72 10.60 -5.84
C ASN A 17 -10.22 10.26 -4.43
N ALA A 18 -11.51 9.99 -4.26
CA ALA A 18 -12.09 9.62 -2.97
C ALA A 18 -11.54 8.25 -2.51
N ALA A 19 -10.65 8.27 -1.52
CA ALA A 19 -10.06 7.07 -0.97
C ALA A 19 -10.86 6.54 0.23
N ARG A 20 -10.97 5.21 0.32
CA ARG A 20 -11.41 4.50 1.54
C ARG A 20 -10.22 3.80 2.19
N LYS A 21 -10.37 3.44 3.46
CA LYS A 21 -9.34 2.71 4.20
C LYS A 21 -9.47 1.21 4.01
N VAL A 22 -8.33 0.54 3.86
CA VAL A 22 -8.20 -0.92 3.80
C VAL A 22 -7.11 -1.42 4.74
N GLN A 23 -7.16 -2.73 5.01
CA GLN A 23 -6.17 -3.46 5.76
C GLN A 23 -5.65 -4.61 4.89
N PHE A 24 -4.34 -4.84 4.93
CA PHE A 24 -3.71 -6.01 4.33
C PHE A 24 -3.01 -6.84 5.40
N SER A 25 -3.15 -8.16 5.30
CA SER A 25 -2.35 -9.13 6.05
C SER A 25 -1.45 -9.84 5.05
N LEU A 26 -0.14 -9.76 5.27
CA LEU A 26 0.90 -10.23 4.36
C LEU A 26 1.74 -11.33 5.05
N PRO A 27 1.35 -12.61 4.96
CA PRO A 27 2.09 -13.71 5.56
C PRO A 27 3.44 -13.91 4.86
N GLY A 28 4.51 -14.11 5.63
CA GLY A 28 5.82 -14.43 5.07
C GLY A 28 6.52 -13.28 4.34
N THR A 29 5.95 -12.06 4.37
CA THR A 29 6.55 -10.94 3.67
C THR A 29 7.90 -10.52 4.25
N HIS A 30 8.82 -10.20 3.36
CA HIS A 30 10.15 -9.68 3.60
C HIS A 30 10.20 -8.14 3.72
N LEU A 31 9.07 -7.44 3.60
CA LEU A 31 9.00 -5.98 3.76
C LEU A 31 9.47 -5.54 5.17
N LYS A 32 10.44 -4.63 5.21
CA LYS A 32 11.04 -4.06 6.42
C LYS A 32 10.66 -2.59 6.62
N GLU A 33 10.84 -1.76 5.61
CA GLU A 33 10.48 -0.33 5.61
C GLU A 33 9.53 -0.03 4.45
N PRO A 34 8.30 -0.58 4.49
CA PRO A 34 7.39 -0.45 3.37
C PRO A 34 6.93 1.00 3.17
N VAL A 35 6.82 1.38 1.90
CA VAL A 35 6.28 2.65 1.44
C VAL A 35 5.08 2.40 0.54
N LEU A 36 4.17 3.36 0.55
CA LEU A 36 3.06 3.43 -0.39
C LEU A 36 3.41 4.40 -1.52
N VAL A 37 3.30 3.95 -2.76
CA VAL A 37 3.48 4.76 -3.96
C VAL A 37 2.12 4.92 -4.64
N ASP A 38 1.75 6.17 -4.89
CA ASP A 38 0.64 6.50 -5.78
C ASP A 38 1.16 6.81 -7.17
N VAL A 39 0.79 5.94 -8.11
CA VAL A 39 1.27 5.99 -9.49
C VAL A 39 0.74 7.23 -10.20
N VAL A 40 -0.47 7.70 -9.87
CA VAL A 40 -1.09 8.84 -10.55
C VAL A 40 -0.41 10.15 -10.15
N SER A 41 -0.20 10.36 -8.85
CA SER A 41 0.42 11.60 -8.36
C SER A 41 1.94 11.54 -8.26
N GLY A 42 2.55 10.36 -8.39
CA GLY A 42 3.98 10.13 -8.18
C GLY A 42 4.43 10.31 -6.72
N ARG A 43 3.50 10.40 -5.77
CA ARG A 43 3.80 10.57 -4.35
C ARG A 43 4.21 9.25 -3.72
N ILE A 44 5.14 9.35 -2.78
CA ILE A 44 5.62 8.22 -1.97
C ILE A 44 5.40 8.59 -0.51
N TRP A 45 4.69 7.75 0.23
CA TRP A 45 4.43 7.94 1.66
C TRP A 45 5.07 6.84 2.49
N ALA A 46 5.72 7.23 3.58
CA ALA A 46 6.08 6.30 4.63
C ALA A 46 4.81 5.83 5.36
N ILE A 47 4.80 4.57 5.77
CA ILE A 47 3.70 4.01 6.55
C ILE A 47 4.02 4.20 8.04
N PRO A 48 3.16 4.89 8.82
CA PRO A 48 3.40 5.06 10.25
C PRO A 48 3.54 3.72 10.97
N GLN A 49 4.50 3.59 11.87
CA GLN A 49 4.73 2.35 12.62
C GLN A 49 3.47 1.88 13.39
N LYS A 50 2.67 2.83 13.91
CA LYS A 50 1.40 2.52 14.58
C LYS A 50 0.36 1.82 13.69
N ASN A 51 0.51 1.93 12.36
CA ASN A 51 -0.35 1.27 11.39
C ASN A 51 0.17 -0.12 11.01
N MET A 52 1.31 -0.55 11.55
CA MET A 52 1.97 -1.82 11.21
C MET A 52 2.15 -2.70 12.43
N THR A 53 1.76 -3.97 12.32
CA THR A 53 1.98 -4.98 13.34
C THR A 53 2.54 -6.23 12.71
N ARG A 54 3.59 -6.81 13.30
CA ARG A 54 4.15 -8.10 12.85
C ARG A 54 3.95 -9.17 13.92
N THR A 55 3.12 -10.17 13.62
CA THR A 55 2.79 -11.27 14.55
C THR A 55 2.83 -12.59 13.79
N GLY A 56 3.50 -13.61 14.34
CA GLY A 56 3.54 -14.95 13.75
C GLY A 56 4.03 -14.98 12.29
N GLY A 57 5.01 -14.15 11.93
CA GLY A 57 5.54 -14.04 10.57
C GLY A 57 4.63 -13.31 9.57
N THR A 58 3.48 -12.81 10.00
CA THR A 58 2.56 -12.01 9.18
C THR A 58 2.73 -10.53 9.51
N LEU A 59 2.89 -9.69 8.48
CA LEU A 59 2.82 -8.25 8.59
C LEU A 59 1.39 -7.79 8.29
N THR A 60 0.74 -7.16 9.26
CA THR A 60 -0.56 -6.51 9.07
C THR A 60 -0.35 -5.00 8.96
N ILE A 61 -0.90 -4.39 7.91
CA ILE A 61 -0.87 -2.95 7.70
C ILE A 61 -2.31 -2.44 7.58
N CYS A 62 -2.66 -1.48 8.44
CA CYS A 62 -3.99 -0.88 8.51
C CYS A 62 -4.01 0.55 7.97
N ASP A 63 -5.22 1.08 7.76
CA ASP A 63 -5.44 2.49 7.39
C ASP A 63 -4.75 2.90 6.07
N LEU A 64 -4.54 1.94 5.16
CA LEU A 64 -4.03 2.25 3.83
C LEU A 64 -5.17 2.79 2.95
N PRO A 65 -4.94 3.86 2.16
CA PRO A 65 -5.93 4.32 1.21
C PRO A 65 -6.08 3.29 0.08
N VAL A 66 -7.28 3.16 -0.45
CA VAL A 66 -7.56 2.55 -1.75
C VAL A 66 -8.55 3.45 -2.48
N TYR A 67 -8.30 3.69 -3.76
CA TYR A 67 -9.17 4.47 -4.63
C TYR A 67 -9.09 3.93 -6.05
N ASP A 68 -9.72 4.64 -6.97
CA ASP A 68 -9.94 4.27 -8.36
C ASP A 68 -8.68 4.43 -9.25
N ALA A 69 -7.51 4.09 -8.70
CA ALA A 69 -6.25 4.03 -9.43
C ALA A 69 -5.24 3.11 -8.72
N PRO A 70 -4.21 2.62 -9.43
CA PRO A 70 -3.18 1.76 -8.85
C PRO A 70 -2.38 2.44 -7.74
N LEU A 71 -2.34 1.76 -6.59
CA LEU A 71 -1.42 2.01 -5.50
C LEU A 71 -0.44 0.84 -5.39
N ILE A 72 0.80 1.15 -5.06
CA ILE A 72 1.87 0.16 -4.90
C ILE A 72 2.38 0.20 -3.47
N LEU A 73 2.33 -0.94 -2.79
CA LEU A 73 3.00 -1.17 -1.54
C LEU A 73 4.29 -1.97 -1.81
N THR A 74 5.44 -1.40 -1.49
CA THR A 74 6.75 -2.03 -1.71
C THR A 74 7.80 -1.56 -0.71
N GLU A 75 9.00 -2.12 -0.77
CA GLU A 75 10.13 -1.73 0.07
C GLU A 75 10.70 -0.38 -0.38
N LYS A 76 10.98 0.53 0.58
CA LYS A 76 11.50 1.87 0.29
C LYS A 76 12.72 1.86 -0.62
N ALA A 77 13.64 0.92 -0.38
CA ALA A 77 14.87 0.77 -1.14
C ALA A 77 14.66 0.39 -2.62
N ARG A 78 13.44 0.03 -3.03
CA ARG A 78 13.09 -0.32 -4.42
C ARG A 78 12.50 0.84 -5.22
N VAL A 79 12.21 1.96 -4.57
CA VAL A 79 11.66 3.13 -5.24
C VAL A 79 12.80 4.06 -5.63
N HIS A 80 12.97 4.27 -6.93
CA HIS A 80 13.95 5.18 -7.52
C HIS A 80 13.22 6.36 -8.14
N ARG A 81 13.73 7.59 -7.95
CA ARG A 81 13.16 8.82 -8.48
C ARG A 81 14.25 9.64 -9.18
#